data_AF-A0A812U200-F1
#
_entry.id   AF-A0A812U200-F1
#
_cell.length_a   1.000
_cell.length_b   1.000
_cell.length_c   1.000
_cell.angle_alpha   90.00
_cell.angle_beta   90.00
_cell.angle_gamma   90.00
#
_symmetry.space_group_name_H-M   'P 1'
#
loop_
_entity.id
_entity.type
_entity.pdbx_description
1 polymer ?
#
loop_
_entity_poly.entity_id
_entity_poly.type
_entity_poly.pdbx_seq_one_letter_code
_entity_poly.pdbx_strand_id
1 'polypeptide(L)'
;MALPGDGGRAPEAVKGCTLIPELNWKPTLCYEFSPNELEREIATAEETVQALRGALEQAEARLLSLRAVQRRRTKQDDAGKTASQSQKIHAQFGRFGSWLAKQSEILLQQAEAADEKEAALRRAALQKKEDGAEAALRSEADFHSAQVVRQHVLRFLDTQAHAREAEDREGLFFRWLRDFHSEYDEAWFEQNLMRIDLAFRQMFEEAVAQHQHQSPLRKQLGASRAASSAESKKGEVHQRSMSGHVQCIR
;
A
#
# COMPACT_ATOMS: atom_id res chain seq x y z
N MET A 1 11.47 70.29 15.29
CA MET A 1 12.87 69.83 15.42
C MET A 1 12.84 68.36 15.84
N ALA A 2 13.54 67.52 15.06
CA ALA A 2 13.95 66.13 15.30
C ALA A 2 12.95 65.12 15.91
N LEU A 3 12.50 64.16 15.09
CA LEU A 3 11.94 62.87 15.52
C LEU A 3 13.08 61.85 15.66
N PRO A 4 13.12 61.00 16.69
CA PRO A 4 14.10 59.92 16.77
C PRO A 4 13.66 58.73 15.91
N GLY A 5 14.62 58.21 15.14
CA GLY A 5 14.45 57.12 14.19
C GLY A 5 14.28 55.76 14.86
N ASP A 6 13.36 54.98 14.31
CA ASP A 6 13.09 53.60 14.70
C ASP A 6 14.07 52.67 13.98
N GLY A 7 14.90 51.97 14.75
CA GLY A 7 15.96 51.10 14.28
C GLY A 7 15.41 49.72 13.90
N GLY A 8 15.27 49.47 12.59
CA GLY A 8 14.92 48.17 12.04
C GLY A 8 15.96 47.10 12.41
N ARG A 9 15.57 46.19 13.31
CA ARG A 9 16.32 44.97 13.64
C ARG A 9 15.88 43.85 12.70
N ALA A 10 16.80 43.36 11.87
CA ALA A 10 16.59 42.21 11.00
C ALA A 10 16.44 40.91 11.82
N PRO A 11 15.59 39.96 11.40
CA PRO A 11 15.50 38.66 12.07
C PRO A 11 16.69 37.77 11.69
N GLU A 12 17.41 37.31 12.72
CA GLU A 12 18.45 36.29 12.60
C GLU A 12 17.86 34.97 12.09
N ALA A 13 18.49 34.41 11.06
CA ALA A 13 18.21 33.08 10.55
C ALA A 13 18.62 32.03 11.58
N VAL A 14 17.62 31.36 12.16
CA VAL A 14 17.81 30.21 13.05
C VAL A 14 18.33 29.02 12.23
N LYS A 15 19.66 28.85 12.22
CA LYS A 15 20.32 27.62 11.76
C LYS A 15 20.23 26.58 12.88
N GLY A 16 19.26 25.68 12.77
CA GLY A 16 19.10 24.53 13.63
C GLY A 16 18.64 23.32 12.83
N CYS A 17 19.47 22.83 11.91
CA CYS A 17 19.30 21.48 11.36
C CYS A 17 19.77 20.47 12.41
N THR A 18 18.89 20.15 13.35
CA THR A 18 19.01 18.93 14.15
C THR A 18 18.85 17.74 13.21
N LEU A 19 19.96 17.03 13.01
CA LEU A 19 20.02 15.69 12.44
C LEU A 19 19.00 14.81 13.17
N ILE A 20 17.90 14.50 12.50
CA ILE A 20 16.95 13.49 12.96
C ILE A 20 17.67 12.15 12.78
N PRO A 21 17.91 11.38 13.84
CA PRO A 21 18.49 10.04 13.70
C PRO A 21 17.56 9.21 12.81
N GLU A 22 18.13 8.58 11.78
CA GLU A 22 17.46 7.57 10.96
C GLU A 22 16.79 6.56 11.88
N LEU A 23 15.50 6.75 12.08
CA LEU A 23 14.66 5.75 12.67
C LEU A 23 14.67 4.60 11.65
N ASN A 24 15.24 3.49 12.08
CA ASN A 24 15.23 2.22 11.38
C ASN A 24 13.79 1.66 11.45
N TRP A 25 12.95 2.07 10.50
CA TRP A 25 11.55 1.61 10.42
C TRP A 25 11.60 0.21 9.82
N LYS A 26 11.98 -0.78 10.63
CA LYS A 26 11.64 -2.16 10.31
C LYS A 26 10.13 -2.17 10.07
N PRO A 27 9.66 -2.61 8.89
CA PRO A 27 8.24 -2.72 8.60
C PRO A 27 7.62 -3.48 9.75
N THR A 28 6.73 -2.82 10.48
CA THR A 28 5.96 -3.49 11.52
C THR A 28 5.09 -4.46 10.76
N LEU A 29 5.58 -5.70 10.69
CA LEU A 29 4.96 -6.83 10.04
C LEU A 29 3.45 -6.72 10.25
N CYS A 30 2.71 -6.74 9.14
CA CYS A 30 1.28 -6.93 9.13
C CYS A 30 0.98 -8.00 10.19
N TYR A 31 0.42 -7.57 11.32
CA TYR A 31 -0.13 -8.48 12.30
C TYR A 31 -1.40 -9.01 11.61
N GLU A 32 -1.19 -9.94 10.69
CA GLU A 32 -2.23 -10.83 10.21
C GLU A 32 -2.72 -11.51 11.48
N PHE A 33 -3.89 -11.08 11.95
CA PHE A 33 -4.60 -11.83 12.97
C PHE A 33 -4.65 -13.26 12.47
N SER A 34 -3.91 -14.12 13.16
CA SER A 34 -3.94 -15.54 12.84
C SER A 34 -5.42 -15.95 12.88
N PRO A 35 -5.91 -16.80 11.96
CA PRO A 35 -7.28 -17.29 12.02
C PRO A 35 -7.66 -17.78 13.44
N ASN A 36 -6.67 -18.31 14.17
CA ASN A 36 -6.80 -18.76 15.55
C ASN A 36 -7.01 -17.63 16.58
N GLU A 37 -6.51 -16.41 16.36
CA GLU A 37 -6.76 -15.27 17.25
C GLU A 37 -8.18 -14.74 17.06
N LEU A 38 -8.65 -14.67 15.81
CA LEU A 38 -10.03 -14.27 15.52
C LEU A 38 -11.04 -15.25 16.14
N GLU A 39 -10.80 -16.56 16.03
CA GLU A 39 -11.65 -17.58 16.67
C GLU A 39 -11.66 -17.45 18.21
N ARG A 40 -10.55 -17.09 18.85
CA ARG A 40 -10.50 -16.83 20.30
C ARG A 40 -11.28 -15.59 20.68
N GLU A 41 -11.20 -14.52 19.90
CA GLU A 41 -11.98 -13.31 20.16
C GLU A 41 -13.48 -13.57 20.02
N ILE A 42 -13.89 -14.33 19.00
CA ILE A 42 -15.28 -14.75 18.82
C ILE A 42 -15.75 -15.58 20.02
N ALA A 43 -14.99 -16.60 20.44
CA ALA A 43 -15.34 -17.42 21.59
C ALA A 43 -15.47 -16.60 22.88
N THR A 44 -14.58 -15.62 23.09
CA THR A 44 -14.64 -14.73 24.26
C THR A 44 -15.87 -13.83 24.20
N ALA A 45 -16.21 -13.30 23.03
CA ALA A 45 -17.42 -12.51 22.82
C ALA A 45 -18.69 -13.33 23.09
N GLU A 46 -18.75 -14.57 22.60
CA GLU A 46 -19.86 -15.49 22.85
C GLU A 46 -20.04 -15.79 24.36
N GLU A 47 -18.95 -16.05 25.08
CA GLU A 47 -18.98 -16.28 26.52
C GLU A 47 -19.52 -15.05 27.27
N THR A 48 -19.09 -13.83 26.91
CA THR A 48 -19.61 -12.60 27.52
C THR A 48 -21.10 -12.38 27.24
N VAL A 49 -21.56 -12.64 26.01
CA VAL A 49 -22.99 -12.56 25.65
C VAL A 49 -23.81 -13.56 26.47
N GLN A 50 -23.29 -14.78 26.65
CA GLN A 50 -23.98 -15.82 27.40
C GLN A 50 -24.06 -15.50 28.90
N ALA A 51 -22.99 -14.94 29.47
CA ALA A 51 -22.99 -14.43 30.85
C ALA A 51 -24.01 -13.30 31.04
N LEU A 52 -24.11 -12.36 30.10
CA LEU A 52 -25.10 -11.28 30.13
C LEU A 52 -26.54 -11.79 30.06
N ARG A 53 -26.83 -12.80 29.21
CA ARG A 53 -28.14 -13.45 29.15
C ARG A 53 -28.51 -14.09 30.49
N GLY A 54 -27.59 -14.83 31.09
CA GLY A 54 -27.82 -15.44 32.41
C GLY A 54 -28.08 -14.41 33.51
N ALA A 55 -27.37 -13.29 33.50
CA ALA A 55 -27.61 -12.19 34.43
C ALA A 55 -29.00 -11.55 34.23
N LEU A 56 -29.43 -11.40 32.98
CA LEU A 56 -30.76 -10.88 32.64
C LEU A 56 -31.88 -11.80 33.15
N GLU A 57 -31.79 -13.10 32.89
CA GLU A 57 -32.78 -14.09 33.39
C GLU A 57 -32.87 -14.08 34.92
N GLN A 58 -31.74 -13.97 35.62
CA GLN A 58 -31.72 -13.86 37.08
C GLN A 58 -32.40 -12.57 37.58
N ALA A 59 -32.20 -11.46 36.87
CA ALA A 59 -32.85 -10.20 37.18
C ALA A 59 -34.37 -10.27 36.97
N GLU A 60 -34.82 -10.90 35.89
CA GLU A 60 -36.25 -11.13 35.62
C GLU A 60 -36.91 -12.02 36.68
N ALA A 61 -36.24 -13.11 37.09
CA ALA A 61 -36.72 -13.99 38.15
C ALA A 61 -36.87 -13.26 39.50
N ARG A 62 -35.92 -12.37 39.84
CA ARG A 62 -35.99 -11.51 41.03
C ARG A 62 -37.17 -10.53 40.95
N LEU A 63 -37.39 -9.89 39.80
CA LEU A 63 -38.53 -8.99 39.59
C LEU A 63 -39.88 -9.71 39.72
N LEU A 64 -40.01 -10.92 39.16
CA LEU A 64 -41.21 -11.74 39.30
C LEU A 64 -41.48 -12.10 40.77
N SER A 65 -40.43 -12.47 41.51
CA SER A 65 -40.52 -12.79 42.94
C SER A 65 -40.97 -11.58 43.78
N LEU A 66 -40.40 -10.39 43.51
CA LEU A 66 -40.80 -9.15 44.17
C LEU A 66 -42.27 -8.79 43.88
N ARG A 67 -42.72 -8.92 42.62
CA ARG A 67 -44.13 -8.72 42.25
C ARG A 67 -45.06 -9.71 42.95
N ALA A 68 -44.67 -10.98 43.10
CA ALA A 68 -45.47 -11.98 43.81
C ALA A 68 -45.61 -11.65 45.30
N VAL A 69 -44.53 -11.20 45.96
CA VAL A 69 -44.57 -10.72 47.35
C VAL A 69 -45.47 -9.51 47.50
N GLN A 70 -45.39 -8.56 46.56
CA GLN A 70 -46.23 -7.37 46.55
C GLN A 70 -47.73 -7.72 46.47
N ARG A 71 -48.12 -8.65 45.57
CA ARG A 71 -49.50 -9.13 45.46
C ARG A 71 -50.03 -9.82 46.73
N ARG A 72 -49.16 -10.54 47.45
CA ARG A 72 -49.54 -11.18 48.73
C ARG A 72 -49.79 -10.15 49.82
N ARG A 73 -48.97 -9.09 49.88
CA ARG A 73 -49.14 -7.99 50.84
C ARG A 73 -50.37 -7.13 50.60
N THR A 74 -50.69 -6.80 49.34
CA THR A 74 -51.88 -6.00 49.03
C THR A 74 -53.18 -6.69 49.46
N LYS A 75 -53.20 -8.02 49.59
CA LYS A 75 -54.34 -8.78 50.16
C LYS A 75 -54.42 -8.73 51.68
N GLN A 76 -53.35 -8.35 52.38
CA GLN A 76 -53.24 -8.41 53.84
C GLN A 76 -53.45 -7.04 54.51
N ASP A 77 -53.36 -5.94 53.74
CA ASP A 77 -53.34 -4.57 54.23
C ASP A 77 -54.72 -3.88 54.32
N ASP A 78 -55.84 -4.59 54.12
CA ASP A 78 -57.20 -4.08 54.41
C ASP A 78 -57.47 -3.82 55.91
N ALA A 79 -56.49 -4.08 56.79
CA ALA A 79 -56.55 -3.86 58.23
C ALA A 79 -55.59 -2.74 58.73
N GLY A 80 -55.74 -1.53 58.20
CA GLY A 80 -55.66 -0.29 59.00
C GLY A 80 -54.35 0.28 59.55
N LYS A 81 -53.14 -0.26 59.31
CA LYS A 81 -51.88 0.32 59.91
C LYS A 81 -50.61 0.34 59.03
N THR A 82 -50.71 0.46 57.70
CA THR A 82 -49.57 0.14 56.79
C THR A 82 -48.86 1.31 56.07
N ALA A 83 -49.25 2.57 56.30
CA ALA A 83 -48.68 3.74 55.61
C ALA A 83 -47.13 3.83 55.67
N SER A 84 -46.52 3.48 56.80
CA SER A 84 -45.06 3.47 57.00
C SER A 84 -44.33 2.40 56.16
N GLN A 85 -44.97 1.26 55.91
CA GLN A 85 -44.34 0.15 55.20
C GLN A 85 -44.38 0.34 53.68
N SER A 86 -45.44 0.94 53.14
CA SER A 86 -45.55 1.32 51.73
C SER A 86 -44.44 2.31 51.33
N GLN A 87 -44.15 3.30 52.18
CA GLN A 87 -43.05 4.25 51.98
C GLN A 87 -41.68 3.57 51.87
N LYS A 88 -41.41 2.55 52.69
CA LYS A 88 -40.15 1.77 52.61
C LYS A 88 -40.02 1.02 51.29
N ILE A 89 -41.11 0.45 50.77
CA ILE A 89 -41.12 -0.26 49.49
C ILE A 89 -40.89 0.72 48.33
N HIS A 90 -41.56 1.86 48.33
CA HIS A 90 -41.34 2.91 47.34
C HIS A 90 -39.89 3.40 47.31
N ALA A 91 -39.27 3.57 48.48
CA ALA A 91 -37.86 3.94 48.58
C ALA A 91 -36.93 2.86 48.01
N GLN A 92 -37.24 1.56 48.19
CA GLN A 92 -36.47 0.46 47.59
C GLN A 92 -36.59 0.43 46.07
N PHE A 93 -37.79 0.65 45.52
CA PHE A 93 -37.99 0.76 44.07
C PHE A 93 -37.26 1.96 43.47
N GLY A 94 -37.23 3.10 44.16
CA GLY A 94 -36.47 4.27 43.72
C GLY A 94 -34.96 4.01 43.63
N ARG A 95 -34.39 3.29 44.60
CA ARG A 95 -32.97 2.88 44.57
C ARG A 95 -32.68 1.91 43.42
N PHE A 96 -33.55 0.94 43.21
CA PHE A 96 -33.42 -0.01 42.10
C PHE A 96 -33.53 0.68 40.73
N GLY A 97 -34.49 1.60 40.58
CA GLY A 97 -34.62 2.40 39.34
C GLY A 97 -33.40 3.26 39.06
N SER A 98 -32.83 3.90 40.09
CA SER A 98 -31.58 4.68 39.96
C SER A 98 -30.40 3.81 39.57
N TRP A 99 -30.30 2.60 40.15
CA TRP A 99 -29.27 1.63 39.79
C TRP A 99 -29.43 1.16 38.33
N LEU A 100 -30.65 0.84 37.89
CA LEU A 100 -30.92 0.44 36.50
C LEU A 100 -30.57 1.55 35.51
N ALA A 101 -30.95 2.81 35.79
CA ALA A 101 -30.61 3.94 34.94
C ALA A 101 -29.09 4.10 34.77
N LYS A 102 -28.34 3.93 35.87
CA LYS A 102 -26.88 3.95 35.84
C LYS A 102 -26.29 2.77 35.05
N GLN A 103 -26.88 1.57 35.16
CA GLN A 103 -26.44 0.43 34.36
C GLN A 103 -26.73 0.62 32.87
N SER A 104 -27.90 1.17 32.50
CA SER A 104 -28.21 1.45 31.10
C SER A 104 -27.29 2.52 30.50
N GLU A 105 -26.89 3.52 31.28
CA GLU A 105 -25.94 4.54 30.84
C GLU A 105 -24.55 3.94 30.57
N ILE A 106 -24.05 3.05 31.44
CA ILE A 106 -22.78 2.35 31.25
C ILE A 106 -22.81 1.48 29.98
N LEU A 107 -23.91 0.75 29.75
CA LEU A 107 -24.06 -0.07 28.55
C LEU A 107 -24.12 0.76 27.28
N LEU A 108 -24.78 1.93 27.31
CA LEU A 108 -24.80 2.84 26.17
C LEU A 108 -23.40 3.38 25.87
N GLN A 109 -22.64 3.80 26.88
CA GLN A 109 -21.25 4.25 26.73
C GLN A 109 -20.35 3.14 26.17
N GLN A 110 -20.56 1.88 26.58
CA GLN A 110 -19.81 0.75 26.04
C GLN A 110 -20.14 0.49 24.58
N ALA A 111 -21.40 0.63 24.17
CA ALA A 111 -21.82 0.50 22.78
C ALA A 111 -21.21 1.61 21.90
N GLU A 112 -21.28 2.87 22.34
CA GLU A 112 -20.67 4.00 21.64
C GLU A 112 -19.15 3.82 21.48
N ALA A 113 -18.46 3.39 22.54
CA ALA A 113 -17.02 3.11 22.50
C ALA A 113 -16.67 1.93 21.57
N ALA A 114 -17.55 0.94 21.43
CA ALA A 114 -17.36 -0.18 20.50
C ALA A 114 -17.52 0.29 19.04
N ASP A 115 -18.54 1.09 18.76
CA ASP A 115 -18.78 1.67 17.42
C ASP A 115 -17.62 2.58 16.98
N GLU A 116 -17.09 3.40 17.90
CA GLU A 116 -15.93 4.25 17.62
C GLU A 116 -14.68 3.44 17.28
N LYS A 117 -14.44 2.33 18.00
CA LYS A 117 -13.32 1.41 17.71
C LYS A 117 -13.49 0.74 16.35
N GLU A 118 -14.70 0.28 16.02
CA GLU A 118 -14.98 -0.31 14.71
C GLU A 118 -14.75 0.71 13.59
N ALA A 119 -15.25 1.94 13.76
CA ALA A 119 -15.03 3.02 12.79
C ALA A 119 -13.54 3.34 12.60
N ALA A 120 -12.75 3.35 13.69
CA ALA A 120 -11.31 3.55 13.62
C ALA A 120 -10.60 2.41 12.87
N LEU A 121 -10.97 1.16 13.14
CA LEU A 121 -10.43 -0.01 12.41
C LEU A 121 -10.77 0.04 10.92
N ARG A 122 -12.01 0.42 10.56
CA ARG A 122 -12.41 0.60 9.16
C ARG A 122 -11.59 1.69 8.46
N ARG A 123 -11.36 2.84 9.11
CA ARG A 123 -10.50 3.92 8.56
C ARG A 123 -9.06 3.44 8.36
N ALA A 124 -8.49 2.73 9.35
CA ALA A 124 -7.14 2.18 9.24
C ALA A 124 -7.01 1.14 8.11
N ALA A 125 -8.04 0.31 7.91
CA ALA A 125 -8.06 -0.67 6.82
C ALA A 125 -8.14 0.00 5.44
N LEU A 126 -8.92 1.07 5.30
CA LEU A 126 -8.97 1.85 4.05
C LEU A 126 -7.63 2.53 3.77
N GLN A 127 -7.03 3.17 4.77
CA GLN A 127 -5.74 3.83 4.61
C GLN A 127 -4.64 2.84 4.17
N LYS A 128 -4.58 1.64 4.78
CA LYS A 128 -3.64 0.60 4.33
C LYS A 128 -3.87 0.15 2.89
N LYS A 129 -5.12 0.11 2.42
CA LYS A 129 -5.42 -0.22 1.02
C LYS A 129 -4.96 0.88 0.08
N GLU A 130 -5.16 2.14 0.46
CA GLU A 130 -4.69 3.30 -0.31
C GLU A 130 -3.16 3.34 -0.38
N ASP A 131 -2.48 3.18 0.76
CA ASP A 131 -1.01 3.13 0.82
C ASP A 131 -0.45 1.96 -0.02
N GLY A 132 -1.10 0.79 0.04
CA GLY A 132 -0.72 -0.38 -0.76
C GLY A 132 -0.94 -0.18 -2.26
N ALA A 133 -2.06 0.45 -2.64
CA ALA A 133 -2.35 0.77 -4.03
C ALA A 133 -1.37 1.82 -4.59
N GLU A 134 -1.02 2.84 -3.81
CA GLU A 134 -0.05 3.85 -4.20
C GLU A 134 1.35 3.26 -4.38
N ALA A 135 1.77 2.38 -3.46
CA ALA A 135 3.04 1.66 -3.58
C ALA A 135 3.10 0.78 -4.84
N ALA A 136 2.00 0.10 -5.19
CA ALA A 136 1.92 -0.70 -6.40
C ALA A 136 2.04 0.16 -7.68
N LEU A 137 1.35 1.32 -7.72
CA LEU A 137 1.43 2.24 -8.85
C LEU A 137 2.83 2.84 -9.03
N ARG A 138 3.52 3.18 -7.93
CA ARG A 138 4.91 3.66 -7.98
C ARG A 138 5.85 2.58 -8.51
N SER A 139 5.72 1.34 -8.02
CA SER A 139 6.49 0.20 -8.51
C SER A 139 6.27 -0.06 -10.01
N GLU A 140 5.03 0.07 -10.49
CA GLU A 140 4.71 -0.07 -11.90
C GLU A 140 5.35 1.04 -12.76
N ALA A 141 5.30 2.30 -12.31
CA ALA A 141 5.94 3.41 -13.01
C ALA A 141 7.47 3.24 -13.07
N ASP A 142 8.09 2.84 -11.95
CA ASP A 142 9.52 2.56 -11.88
C ASP A 142 9.91 1.42 -12.81
N PHE A 143 9.11 0.35 -12.86
CA PHE A 143 9.34 -0.78 -13.77
C PHE A 143 9.31 -0.35 -15.25
N HIS A 144 8.31 0.42 -15.66
CA HIS A 144 8.19 0.91 -17.03
C HIS A 144 9.33 1.85 -17.40
N SER A 145 9.70 2.77 -16.51
CA SER A 145 10.82 3.68 -16.74
C SER A 145 12.14 2.91 -16.93
N ALA A 146 12.41 1.93 -16.07
CA ALA A 146 13.57 1.06 -16.18
C ALA A 146 13.54 0.22 -17.47
N GLN A 147 12.37 -0.19 -17.95
CA GLN A 147 12.24 -0.91 -19.21
C GLN A 147 12.60 -0.02 -20.41
N VAL A 148 12.16 1.24 -20.44
CA VAL A 148 12.51 2.19 -21.52
C VAL A 148 14.02 2.43 -21.56
N VAL A 149 14.63 2.66 -20.38
CA VAL A 149 16.09 2.83 -20.25
C VAL A 149 16.82 1.59 -20.77
N ARG A 150 16.43 0.40 -20.34
CA ARG A 150 17.02 -0.87 -20.79
C ARG A 150 16.93 -1.03 -22.31
N GLN A 151 15.79 -0.72 -22.92
CA GLN A 151 15.65 -0.77 -24.38
C GLN A 151 16.59 0.21 -25.09
N HIS A 152 16.78 1.40 -24.52
CA HIS A 152 17.71 2.38 -25.08
C HIS A 152 19.16 1.89 -24.99
N VAL A 153 19.57 1.31 -23.85
CA VAL A 153 20.91 0.73 -23.68
C VAL A 153 21.14 -0.37 -24.71
N LEU A 154 20.19 -1.30 -24.88
CA LEU A 154 20.32 -2.39 -25.85
C LEU A 154 20.44 -1.89 -27.29
N ARG A 155 19.66 -0.87 -27.67
CA ARG A 155 19.77 -0.23 -28.99
C ARG A 155 21.12 0.45 -29.19
N PHE A 156 21.62 1.14 -28.16
CA PHE A 156 22.94 1.76 -28.20
C PHE A 156 24.04 0.71 -28.37
N LEU A 157 24.01 -0.38 -27.60
CA LEU A 157 24.97 -1.49 -27.70
C LEU A 157 24.94 -2.15 -29.07
N ASP A 158 23.76 -2.37 -29.66
CA ASP A 158 23.63 -2.91 -31.02
C ASP A 158 24.26 -1.97 -32.08
N THR A 159 24.13 -0.66 -31.90
CA THR A 159 24.72 0.34 -32.80
C THR A 159 26.25 0.39 -32.66
N GLN A 160 26.74 0.31 -31.43
CA GLN A 160 28.16 0.39 -31.09
C GLN A 160 28.90 -0.94 -31.28
N ALA A 161 28.19 -2.07 -31.44
CA ALA A 161 28.81 -3.37 -31.70
C ALA A 161 29.69 -3.40 -32.97
N HIS A 162 29.51 -2.43 -33.87
CA HIS A 162 30.33 -2.26 -35.07
C HIS A 162 31.54 -1.32 -34.87
N ALA A 163 31.53 -0.51 -33.81
CA ALA A 163 32.63 0.37 -33.42
C ALA A 163 33.64 -0.42 -32.56
N ARG A 164 34.49 -1.18 -33.27
CA ARG A 164 35.70 -1.90 -32.82
C ARG A 164 36.08 -1.90 -31.33
N GLU A 165 36.05 -3.12 -30.78
CA GLU A 165 37.03 -3.81 -29.94
C GLU A 165 37.95 -2.98 -29.00
N ALA A 166 37.76 -3.23 -27.69
CA ALA A 166 38.59 -2.86 -26.54
C ALA A 166 38.37 -1.48 -25.90
N GLU A 167 37.17 -0.89 -26.02
CA GLU A 167 36.80 0.18 -25.09
C GLU A 167 36.45 -0.38 -23.71
N ASP A 168 36.93 0.32 -22.68
CA ASP A 168 36.59 0.06 -21.29
C ASP A 168 35.07 0.19 -21.09
N ARG A 169 34.51 -0.71 -20.27
CA ARG A 169 33.07 -0.76 -19.95
C ARG A 169 32.60 0.59 -19.38
N GLU A 170 33.49 1.24 -18.64
CA GLU A 170 33.28 2.57 -18.07
C GLU A 170 33.13 3.66 -19.14
N GLY A 171 33.98 3.62 -20.17
CA GLY A 171 33.89 4.56 -21.29
C GLY A 171 32.61 4.37 -22.11
N LEU A 172 32.18 3.12 -22.29
CA LEU A 172 30.90 2.81 -22.93
C LEU A 172 29.70 3.34 -22.13
N PHE A 173 29.75 3.23 -20.79
CA PHE A 173 28.73 3.77 -19.91
C PHE A 173 28.63 5.29 -20.04
N PHE A 174 29.73 6.03 -19.91
CA PHE A 174 29.69 7.49 -20.02
C PHE A 174 29.29 7.97 -21.42
N ARG A 175 29.71 7.28 -22.49
CA ARG A 175 29.29 7.63 -23.84
C ARG A 175 27.78 7.42 -24.03
N TRP A 176 27.25 6.31 -23.53
CA TRP A 176 25.80 6.08 -23.53
C TRP A 176 25.07 7.12 -22.69
N LEU A 177 25.56 7.43 -21.49
CA LEU A 177 24.93 8.39 -20.58
C LEU A 177 24.89 9.79 -21.19
N ARG A 178 25.96 10.18 -21.90
CA ARG A 178 26.02 11.44 -22.63
C ARG A 178 25.06 11.48 -23.82
N ASP A 179 24.95 10.38 -24.58
CA ASP A 179 23.99 10.23 -25.67
C ASP A 179 22.54 10.29 -25.18
N PHE A 180 22.24 9.59 -24.08
CA PHE A 180 20.92 9.54 -23.45
C PHE A 180 20.46 10.89 -22.93
N HIS A 181 21.37 11.72 -22.42
CA HIS A 181 21.11 13.08 -21.94
C HIS A 181 21.53 14.17 -22.93
N SER A 182 21.56 13.87 -24.24
CA SER A 182 21.96 14.83 -25.27
C SER A 182 21.05 16.06 -25.39
N GLU A 183 19.86 16.03 -24.78
CA GLU A 183 18.95 17.19 -24.69
C GLU A 183 19.42 18.26 -23.70
N TYR A 184 20.35 17.95 -22.78
CA TYR A 184 20.90 18.86 -21.79
C TYR A 184 22.29 19.36 -22.18
N ASP A 185 22.60 20.59 -21.77
CA ASP A 185 23.93 21.17 -21.99
C ASP A 185 25.01 20.53 -21.08
N GLU A 186 26.27 20.86 -21.36
CA GLU A 186 27.41 20.31 -20.61
C GLU A 186 27.39 20.74 -19.15
N ALA A 187 27.04 22.00 -18.87
CA ALA A 187 27.01 22.53 -17.52
C ALA A 187 26.02 21.79 -16.62
N TRP A 188 24.81 21.50 -17.14
CA TRP A 188 23.83 20.70 -16.42
C TRP A 188 24.30 19.27 -16.20
N PHE A 189 24.91 18.66 -17.23
CA PHE A 189 25.40 17.28 -17.18
C PHE A 189 26.49 17.12 -16.11
N GLU A 190 27.50 18.00 -16.11
CA GLU A 190 28.57 18.01 -15.10
C GLU A 190 28.01 18.21 -13.67
N GLN A 191 27.06 19.13 -13.49
CA GLN A 191 26.45 19.39 -12.19
C GLN A 191 25.66 18.18 -11.66
N ASN A 192 25.04 17.40 -12.54
CA ASN A 192 24.19 16.26 -12.15
C ASN A 192 24.88 14.91 -12.30
N LEU A 193 26.13 14.85 -12.79
CA LEU A 193 26.81 13.62 -13.18
C LEU A 193 26.75 12.53 -12.11
N MET A 194 27.04 12.87 -10.86
CA MET A 194 27.02 11.90 -9.76
C MET A 194 25.62 11.30 -9.53
N ARG A 195 24.55 12.09 -9.67
CA ARG A 195 23.17 11.64 -9.43
C ARG A 195 22.71 10.73 -10.56
N ILE A 196 23.01 11.10 -11.81
CA ILE A 196 22.65 10.28 -12.98
C ILE A 196 23.52 9.02 -13.07
N ASP A 197 24.80 9.09 -12.69
CA ASP A 197 25.67 7.91 -12.59
C ASP A 197 25.05 6.88 -11.64
N LEU A 198 24.74 7.28 -10.40
CA LEU A 198 24.17 6.39 -9.40
C LEU A 198 22.82 5.81 -9.84
N ALA A 199 21.97 6.61 -10.49
CA ALA A 199 20.64 6.18 -10.92
C ALA A 199 20.68 5.18 -12.08
N PHE A 200 21.59 5.37 -13.04
CA PHE A 200 21.57 4.61 -14.29
C PHE A 200 22.62 3.49 -14.37
N ARG A 201 23.68 3.51 -13.55
CA ARG A 201 24.77 2.53 -13.60
C ARG A 201 24.27 1.09 -13.46
N GLN A 202 23.45 0.81 -12.45
CA GLN A 202 22.92 -0.53 -12.23
C GLN A 202 22.11 -1.03 -13.45
N MET A 203 21.19 -0.20 -13.98
CA MET A 203 20.36 -0.57 -15.13
C MET A 203 21.19 -0.81 -16.39
N PHE A 204 22.23 0.00 -16.60
CA PHE A 204 23.16 -0.19 -17.71
C PHE A 204 23.92 -1.51 -17.58
N GLU A 205 24.45 -1.80 -16.39
CA GLU A 205 25.20 -3.04 -16.16
C GLU A 205 24.35 -4.30 -16.37
N GLU A 206 23.10 -4.28 -15.90
CA GLU A 206 22.13 -5.35 -16.12
C GLU A 206 21.83 -5.54 -17.62
N ALA A 207 21.61 -4.46 -18.36
CA ALA A 207 21.35 -4.52 -19.79
C ALA A 207 22.56 -5.03 -20.58
N VAL A 208 23.78 -4.64 -20.21
CA VAL A 208 25.02 -5.17 -20.80
C VAL A 208 25.13 -6.67 -20.57
N ALA A 209 24.87 -7.15 -19.34
CA ALA A 209 24.87 -8.58 -19.04
C ALA A 209 23.83 -9.34 -19.88
N GLN A 210 22.60 -8.82 -19.97
CA GLN A 210 21.55 -9.39 -20.82
C GLN A 210 21.96 -9.45 -22.30
N HIS A 211 22.57 -8.39 -22.83
CA HIS A 211 23.03 -8.34 -24.22
C HIS A 211 24.10 -9.40 -24.51
N GLN A 212 25.06 -9.56 -23.60
CA GLN A 212 26.11 -10.58 -23.71
C GLN A 212 25.53 -12.00 -23.75
N HIS A 213 24.47 -12.27 -22.98
CA HIS A 213 23.77 -13.56 -23.02
C HIS A 213 22.96 -13.79 -24.31
N GLN A 214 22.45 -12.74 -24.95
CA GLN A 214 21.65 -12.85 -26.19
C GLN A 214 22.50 -12.95 -27.47
N SER A 215 23.73 -12.44 -27.45
CA SER A 215 24.63 -12.41 -28.61
C SER A 215 24.94 -13.79 -29.23
N PRO A 216 25.20 -14.88 -28.46
CA PRO A 216 25.46 -16.21 -29.01
C PRO A 216 24.26 -16.79 -29.77
N LEU A 217 23.04 -16.61 -29.25
CA LEU A 217 21.80 -17.06 -29.90
C LEU A 217 21.56 -16.34 -31.22
N ARG A 218 21.80 -15.03 -31.27
CA ARG A 218 21.69 -14.25 -32.52
C ARG A 218 22.68 -14.73 -33.58
N LYS A 219 23.92 -15.07 -33.21
CA LYS A 219 24.92 -15.60 -34.16
C LYS A 219 24.52 -16.96 -34.72
N GLN A 220 23.97 -17.85 -33.89
CA GLN A 220 23.49 -19.17 -34.35
C GLN A 220 22.30 -19.05 -35.31
N LEU A 221 21.30 -18.23 -34.99
CA LEU A 221 20.13 -18.01 -35.85
C LEU A 221 20.50 -17.32 -37.18
N GLY A 222 21.44 -16.37 -37.15
CA GLY A 222 21.96 -15.71 -38.36
C GLY A 222 22.67 -16.69 -39.29
N ALA A 223 23.49 -17.61 -38.75
CA ALA A 223 24.17 -18.63 -39.52
C ALA A 223 23.19 -19.63 -40.17
N SER A 224 22.16 -20.08 -39.45
CA SER A 224 21.14 -20.98 -39.99
C SER A 224 20.31 -20.35 -41.12
N ARG A 225 20.00 -19.05 -41.01
CA ARG A 225 19.26 -18.32 -42.04
C ARG A 225 20.11 -18.03 -43.29
N ALA A 226 21.41 -17.80 -43.12
CA ALA A 226 22.33 -17.69 -44.25
C ALA A 226 22.48 -19.03 -44.98
N ALA A 227 22.53 -20.15 -44.25
CA ALA A 227 22.58 -21.49 -44.83
C ALA A 227 21.31 -21.84 -45.64
N SER A 228 20.11 -21.56 -45.10
CA SER A 228 18.86 -21.84 -45.83
C SER A 228 18.66 -20.94 -47.06
N SER A 229 19.12 -19.68 -47.00
CA SER A 229 19.06 -18.77 -48.14
C SER A 229 20.04 -19.13 -49.26
N ALA A 230 21.15 -19.80 -48.96
CA ALA A 230 22.09 -20.29 -49.97
C ALA A 230 21.55 -21.51 -50.73
N GLU A 231 20.73 -22.33 -50.07
CA GLU A 231 20.16 -23.55 -50.66
C GLU A 231 18.99 -23.26 -51.62
N SER A 232 18.17 -22.24 -51.33
CA SER A 232 17.06 -21.84 -52.20
C SER A 232 17.50 -21.26 -53.55
N LYS A 233 18.69 -20.64 -53.63
CA LYS A 233 19.24 -20.11 -54.90
C LYS A 233 19.75 -21.18 -55.88
N LYS A 234 19.92 -22.44 -55.46
CA LYS A 234 20.26 -23.55 -56.37
C LYS A 234 19.04 -24.15 -57.10
N GLY A 235 17.81 -23.84 -56.68
CA GLY A 235 16.59 -24.34 -57.31
C GLY A 235 15.99 -23.42 -58.40
N GLU A 236 16.34 -22.13 -58.40
CA GLU A 236 15.67 -21.11 -59.24
C GLU A 236 16.40 -20.79 -60.56
N VAL A 237 17.27 -21.69 -61.04
CA VAL A 237 17.87 -21.57 -62.39
C VAL A 237 17.10 -22.41 -63.42
N HIS A 238 16.12 -23.23 -63.01
CA HIS A 238 15.41 -24.14 -63.92
C HIS A 238 13.97 -23.73 -64.30
N GLN A 239 13.47 -22.55 -63.91
CA GLN A 239 12.10 -22.12 -64.23
C GLN A 239 11.96 -20.82 -65.03
N ARG A 240 13.06 -20.23 -65.52
CA ARG A 240 13.01 -18.99 -66.34
C ARG A 240 13.02 -19.20 -67.85
N SER A 241 12.65 -20.39 -68.31
CA SER A 241 12.37 -20.68 -69.72
C SER A 241 10.91 -21.12 -69.79
N MET A 242 10.01 -20.22 -70.23
CA MET A 242 8.59 -20.40 -70.64
C MET A 242 7.71 -19.22 -70.19
N SER A 243 7.97 -18.01 -70.69
CA SER A 243 6.92 -16.99 -70.79
C SER A 243 7.18 -16.16 -72.03
N GLY A 244 6.82 -16.77 -73.16
CA GLY A 244 6.70 -16.09 -74.43
C GLY A 244 5.43 -15.25 -74.49
N HIS A 245 5.60 -14.07 -75.07
CA HIS A 245 4.72 -13.52 -76.09
C HIS A 245 3.27 -13.18 -75.68
N VAL A 246 3.05 -11.93 -75.28
CA VAL A 246 1.73 -11.29 -75.33
C VAL A 246 1.80 -10.18 -76.39
N GLN A 247 1.11 -10.41 -77.51
CA GLN A 247 0.97 -9.49 -78.64
C GLN A 247 0.16 -8.24 -78.24
N CYS A 248 0.68 -7.06 -78.60
CA CYS A 248 -0.09 -5.83 -78.66
C CYS A 248 -0.97 -5.83 -79.92
N ILE A 249 -2.29 -5.70 -79.75
CA ILE A 249 -3.22 -5.37 -80.83
C ILE A 249 -3.55 -3.88 -80.70
N ARG A 250 -3.47 -3.18 -81.83
CA ARG A 250 -3.66 -1.74 -81.99
C ARG A 250 -5.05 -1.45 -82.56
#